data_AF-A0A1I4FF19-F1
#
_entry.id   AF-A0A1I4FF19-F1
#
_cell.length_a   1.000
_cell.length_b   1.000
_cell.length_c   1.000
_cell.angle_alpha   90.00
_cell.angle_beta   90.00
_cell.angle_gamma   90.00
#
_symmetry.space_group_name_H-M   'P 1'
#
loop_
_entity.id
_entity.type
_entity.pdbx_description
1 polymer ?
#
loop_
_entity_poly.entity_id
_entity_poly.type
_entity_poly.pdbx_seq_one_letter_code
_entity_poly.pdbx_strand_id
1 'polypeptide(L)'
;MEKLSGVAADTVIANATKKGITTLAGAVDFTITAEANGKTISVNDFGNVYVPRSFEISNSVDTNKAAGVLYNPDTGTMTFVPTLFSKNGSSLIVTIKRPGNSIYTVVQADKTFADLSGHWAQADIEQLASKLLINGSTDTTFVPQNSITRAEFAALLVRAASLIEGLDNGKFQPNVTITREQMTVMIARAIQLACKKSDTDTKKLAAFDDSSAISAWAKDAAAGALNAGIVKGTTDRTFSPDSKATRAEAAVMLKRFLVFAEFMN
;
A
#
# COMPACT_ATOMS: atom_id res chain seq x y z
N MET A 1 -10.35 -13.31 18.78
CA MET A 1 -8.96 -13.42 18.30
C MET A 1 -8.36 -14.65 18.92
N GLU A 2 -7.90 -15.57 18.11
CA GLU A 2 -7.26 -16.81 18.56
C GLU A 2 -5.87 -16.89 17.96
N LYS A 3 -4.85 -17.06 18.81
CA LYS A 3 -3.49 -17.28 18.32
C LYS A 3 -3.41 -18.68 17.73
N LEU A 4 -2.99 -18.80 16.48
CA LEU A 4 -2.76 -20.10 15.85
C LEU A 4 -1.69 -20.88 16.63
N SER A 5 -1.85 -22.20 16.69
CA SER A 5 -0.95 -23.10 17.40
C SER A 5 -0.74 -24.41 16.62
N GLY A 6 0.26 -25.19 17.02
CA GLY A 6 0.62 -26.46 16.40
C GLY A 6 0.84 -26.36 14.89
N VAL A 7 0.34 -27.34 14.16
CA VAL A 7 0.51 -27.48 12.70
C VAL A 7 0.10 -26.23 11.93
N ALA A 8 -0.96 -25.54 12.35
CA ALA A 8 -1.42 -24.33 11.68
C ALA A 8 -0.38 -23.19 11.79
N ALA A 9 0.17 -22.97 12.98
CA ALA A 9 1.22 -21.97 13.19
C ALA A 9 2.51 -22.33 12.44
N ASP A 10 2.92 -23.60 12.50
CA ASP A 10 4.11 -24.10 11.81
C ASP A 10 3.99 -23.95 10.29
N THR A 11 2.79 -24.14 9.74
CA THR A 11 2.52 -23.97 8.31
C THR A 11 2.69 -22.51 7.86
N VAL A 12 2.22 -21.54 8.67
CA VAL A 12 2.42 -20.11 8.36
C VAL A 12 3.92 -19.80 8.31
N ILE A 13 4.67 -20.25 9.31
CA ILE A 13 6.12 -20.02 9.39
C ILE A 13 6.83 -20.68 8.21
N ALA A 14 6.53 -21.94 7.91
CA ALA A 14 7.14 -22.67 6.80
C ALA A 14 6.87 -22.01 5.44
N ASN A 15 5.66 -21.51 5.21
CA ASN A 15 5.31 -20.80 3.98
C ASN A 15 5.99 -19.43 3.87
N ALA A 16 6.20 -18.73 4.99
CA ALA A 16 7.00 -17.51 5.03
C ALA A 16 8.46 -17.80 4.67
N THR A 17 9.07 -18.79 5.34
CA THR A 17 10.48 -19.15 5.16
C THR A 17 10.80 -19.59 3.74
N LYS A 18 9.92 -20.36 3.10
CA LYS A 18 10.05 -20.74 1.67
C LYS A 18 10.15 -19.54 0.72
N LYS A 19 9.62 -18.38 1.12
CA LYS A 19 9.64 -17.12 0.34
C LYS A 19 10.74 -16.15 0.80
N GLY A 20 11.61 -16.57 1.70
CA GLY A 20 12.64 -15.71 2.30
C GLY A 20 12.06 -14.65 3.25
N ILE A 21 10.90 -14.93 3.84
CA ILE A 21 10.19 -14.03 4.76
C ILE A 21 10.32 -14.57 6.18
N THR A 22 10.66 -13.69 7.12
CA THR A 22 10.73 -14.01 8.55
C THR A 22 9.43 -13.60 9.23
N THR A 23 8.84 -14.52 10.01
CA THR A 23 7.66 -14.20 10.82
C THR A 23 8.12 -13.59 12.15
N LEU A 24 7.64 -12.37 12.46
CA LEU A 24 8.02 -11.63 13.66
C LEU A 24 7.05 -11.82 14.83
N ALA A 25 5.80 -12.17 14.54
CA ALA A 25 4.76 -12.43 15.53
C ALA A 25 3.94 -13.66 15.16
N GLY A 26 3.51 -14.45 16.15
CA GLY A 26 2.63 -15.58 15.91
C GLY A 26 1.34 -15.16 15.20
N ALA A 27 0.90 -15.95 14.22
CA ALA A 27 -0.32 -15.65 13.47
C ALA A 27 -1.57 -15.74 14.37
N VAL A 28 -2.51 -14.84 14.15
CA VAL A 28 -3.76 -14.72 14.91
C VAL A 28 -4.93 -14.80 13.94
N ASP A 29 -5.82 -15.76 14.16
CA ASP A 29 -7.14 -15.79 13.53
C ASP A 29 -8.02 -14.73 14.19
N PHE A 30 -8.50 -13.80 13.38
CA PHE A 30 -9.51 -12.84 13.76
C PHE A 30 -10.80 -13.12 13.00
N THR A 31 -11.84 -13.43 13.76
CA THR A 31 -13.21 -13.54 13.28
C THR A 31 -14.15 -12.79 14.24
N ILE A 32 -15.04 -11.94 13.71
CA ILE A 32 -16.21 -11.44 14.44
C ILE A 32 -17.41 -12.33 14.13
N THR A 33 -18.13 -12.72 15.17
CA THR A 33 -19.39 -13.44 15.06
C THR A 33 -20.51 -12.68 15.77
N ALA A 34 -21.73 -12.87 15.28
CA ALA A 34 -22.96 -12.47 15.95
C ALA A 34 -23.75 -13.72 16.34
N GLU A 35 -24.27 -13.76 17.56
CA GLU A 35 -25.02 -14.91 18.07
C GLU A 35 -26.41 -14.46 18.54
N ALA A 36 -27.45 -15.16 18.07
CA ALA A 36 -28.82 -14.99 18.51
C ALA A 36 -29.58 -16.31 18.36
N ASN A 37 -30.44 -16.64 19.33
CA ASN A 37 -31.27 -17.86 19.33
C ASN A 37 -30.47 -19.16 19.09
N GLY A 38 -29.26 -19.26 19.66
CA GLY A 38 -28.39 -20.44 19.48
C GLY A 38 -27.79 -20.58 18.08
N LYS A 39 -27.93 -19.57 17.21
CA LYS A 39 -27.29 -19.50 15.89
C LYS A 39 -26.17 -18.47 15.91
N THR A 40 -24.98 -18.89 15.50
CA THR A 40 -23.82 -18.03 15.30
C THR A 40 -23.62 -17.78 13.80
N ILE A 41 -23.41 -16.52 13.41
CA ILE A 41 -23.03 -16.13 12.05
C ILE A 41 -21.75 -15.31 12.08
N SER A 42 -20.89 -15.48 11.07
CA SER A 42 -19.72 -14.61 10.92
C SER A 42 -20.15 -13.26 10.35
N VAL A 43 -19.72 -12.19 11.00
CA VAL A 43 -19.86 -10.83 10.48
C VAL A 43 -18.70 -10.59 9.53
N ASN A 44 -18.96 -10.65 8.23
CA ASN A 44 -17.93 -10.52 7.19
C ASN A 44 -17.89 -9.14 6.54
N ASP A 45 -18.99 -8.39 6.61
CA ASP A 45 -19.06 -7.00 6.17
C ASP A 45 -18.91 -6.07 7.38
N PHE A 46 -17.88 -5.24 7.31
CA PHE A 46 -17.52 -4.26 8.34
C PHE A 46 -17.84 -2.84 7.88
N GLY A 47 -18.37 -2.66 6.66
CA GLY A 47 -18.46 -1.38 5.99
C GLY A 47 -17.14 -0.62 6.06
N ASN A 48 -17.18 0.63 6.51
CA ASN A 48 -16.01 1.48 6.68
C ASN A 48 -15.38 1.41 8.10
N VAL A 49 -15.74 0.42 8.91
CA VAL A 49 -15.25 0.30 10.29
C VAL A 49 -13.91 -0.44 10.31
N TYR A 50 -12.84 0.34 10.42
CA TYR A 50 -11.50 -0.19 10.62
C TYR A 50 -11.32 -0.66 12.06
N VAL A 51 -11.02 -1.96 12.22
CA VAL A 51 -10.69 -2.52 13.53
C VAL A 51 -9.17 -2.53 13.69
N PRO A 52 -8.59 -1.77 14.63
CA PRO A 52 -7.16 -1.83 14.90
C PRO A 52 -6.81 -3.14 15.63
N ARG A 53 -5.72 -3.78 15.23
CA ARG A 53 -5.17 -4.99 15.87
C ARG A 53 -3.71 -4.77 16.18
N SER A 54 -3.31 -4.98 17.43
CA SER A 54 -1.95 -4.69 17.87
C SER A 54 -1.20 -5.97 18.18
N PHE A 55 0.02 -6.06 17.68
CA PHE A 55 1.00 -7.08 18.02
C PHE A 55 2.12 -6.42 18.80
N GLU A 56 2.60 -7.06 19.85
CA GLU A 56 3.77 -6.63 20.60
C GLU A 56 4.96 -7.49 20.20
N ILE A 57 6.05 -6.85 19.80
CA ILE A 57 7.30 -7.50 19.42
C ILE A 57 8.41 -6.97 20.32
N SER A 58 9.02 -7.85 21.11
CA SER A 58 10.04 -7.47 22.09
C SER A 58 11.45 -7.36 21.51
N ASN A 59 11.65 -7.79 20.26
CA ASN A 59 12.95 -7.75 19.58
C ASN A 59 13.11 -6.48 18.74
N SER A 60 14.37 -6.11 18.46
CA SER A 60 14.67 -5.07 17.48
C SER A 60 14.18 -5.51 16.09
N VAL A 61 13.45 -4.63 15.41
CA VAL A 61 12.86 -4.85 14.09
C VAL A 61 13.20 -3.65 13.20
N ASP A 62 13.62 -3.91 11.97
CA ASP A 62 13.69 -2.86 10.96
C ASP A 62 12.28 -2.56 10.43
N THR A 63 11.68 -1.49 10.94
CA THR A 63 10.31 -1.10 10.57
C THR A 63 10.18 -0.72 9.09
N ASN A 64 11.27 -0.44 8.38
CA ASN A 64 11.24 -0.22 6.93
C ASN A 64 11.03 -1.54 6.17
N LYS A 65 11.42 -2.66 6.76
CA LYS A 65 11.35 -3.99 6.14
C LYS A 65 10.24 -4.87 6.70
N ALA A 66 9.62 -4.44 7.80
CA ALA A 66 8.52 -5.15 8.44
C ALA A 66 7.14 -4.66 7.96
N ALA A 67 6.16 -5.55 7.93
CA ALA A 67 4.76 -5.24 7.67
C ALA A 67 3.83 -6.23 8.37
N GLY A 68 2.63 -5.77 8.72
CA GLY A 68 1.50 -6.65 8.96
C GLY A 68 1.00 -7.23 7.64
N VAL A 69 0.54 -8.48 7.69
CA VAL A 69 0.03 -9.19 6.51
C VAL A 69 -1.22 -10.01 6.82
N LEU A 70 -2.07 -10.19 5.82
CA LEU A 70 -3.05 -11.27 5.76
C LEU A 70 -2.34 -12.55 5.33
N TYR A 71 -2.65 -13.66 5.97
CA TYR A 71 -2.25 -14.98 5.51
C TYR A 71 -3.45 -15.73 4.94
N ASN A 72 -3.35 -16.19 3.70
CA ASN A 72 -4.33 -17.08 3.09
C ASN A 72 -3.86 -18.54 3.31
N PRO A 73 -4.60 -19.36 4.08
CA PRO A 73 -4.20 -20.73 4.38
C PRO A 73 -4.29 -21.68 3.17
N ASP A 74 -5.16 -21.39 2.21
CA ASP A 74 -5.38 -22.23 1.03
C ASP A 74 -4.22 -22.09 0.03
N THR A 75 -3.67 -20.88 -0.09
CA THR A 75 -2.62 -20.56 -1.09
C THR A 75 -1.24 -20.34 -0.47
N GLY A 76 -1.17 -20.19 0.86
CA GLY A 76 0.05 -19.78 1.56
C GLY A 76 0.54 -18.37 1.18
N THR A 77 -0.34 -17.51 0.64
CA THR A 77 0.02 -16.14 0.26
C THR A 77 -0.04 -15.21 1.46
N MET A 78 0.89 -14.25 1.47
CA MET A 78 0.93 -13.15 2.44
C MET A 78 0.68 -11.85 1.69
N THR A 79 -0.31 -11.08 2.14
CA THR A 79 -0.70 -9.83 1.49
C THR A 79 -0.53 -8.67 2.47
N PHE A 80 0.17 -7.62 2.05
CA PHE A 80 0.32 -6.39 2.83
C PHE A 80 -1.02 -5.88 3.36
N VAL A 81 -0.99 -5.36 4.60
CA VAL A 81 -2.07 -4.55 5.16
C VAL A 81 -1.52 -3.27 5.77
N PRO A 82 -2.30 -2.17 5.76
CA PRO A 82 -1.93 -0.93 6.47
C PRO A 82 -1.44 -1.22 7.89
N THR A 83 -0.19 -0.82 8.14
CA THR A 83 0.54 -1.17 9.36
C THR A 83 1.27 0.06 9.89
N LEU A 84 1.02 0.38 11.16
CA LEU A 84 1.72 1.43 11.88
C LEU A 84 2.59 0.84 12.97
N PHE A 85 3.77 1.44 13.15
CA PHE A 85 4.76 1.06 14.14
C PHE A 85 4.86 2.14 15.22
N SER A 86 4.87 1.75 16.50
CA SER A 86 5.11 2.66 17.62
C SER A 86 5.96 1.97 18.68
N LYS A 87 6.94 2.68 19.24
CA LYS A 87 7.69 2.16 20.38
C LYS A 87 6.85 2.25 21.66
N ASN A 88 6.98 1.25 22.51
CA ASN A 88 6.45 1.22 23.87
C ASN A 88 7.51 0.61 24.80
N GLY A 89 8.33 1.46 25.42
CA GLY A 89 9.50 1.00 26.17
C GLY A 89 10.49 0.28 25.25
N SER A 90 10.86 -0.95 25.61
CA SER A 90 11.70 -1.84 24.80
C SER A 90 10.94 -2.60 23.72
N SER A 91 9.61 -2.60 23.77
CA SER A 91 8.76 -3.31 22.83
C SER A 91 8.35 -2.43 21.65
N LEU A 92 8.13 -3.05 20.51
CA LEU A 92 7.52 -2.47 19.33
C LEU A 92 6.04 -2.88 19.28
N ILE A 93 5.15 -1.90 19.20
CA ILE A 93 3.73 -2.12 18.94
C ILE A 93 3.50 -1.98 17.43
N VAL A 94 2.95 -3.03 16.84
CA VAL A 94 2.59 -3.10 15.42
C VAL A 94 1.07 -3.10 15.31
N THR A 95 0.51 -2.00 14.83
CA THR A 95 -0.92 -1.81 14.68
C THR A 95 -1.34 -2.03 13.24
N ILE A 96 -2.11 -3.09 12.99
CA ILE A 96 -2.74 -3.39 11.70
C ILE A 96 -4.12 -2.75 11.66
N LYS A 97 -4.45 -2.05 10.56
CA LYS A 97 -5.75 -1.40 10.34
C LYS A 97 -6.47 -2.02 9.15
N ARG A 98 -7.52 -2.82 9.38
CA ARG A 98 -8.36 -3.39 8.30
C ARG A 98 -9.82 -3.70 8.73
N PRO A 99 -10.80 -3.48 7.84
CA PRO A 99 -12.20 -3.86 8.06
C PRO A 99 -12.49 -5.30 7.59
N GLY A 100 -12.02 -6.33 8.30
CA GLY A 100 -12.35 -7.70 7.91
C GLY A 100 -11.81 -8.84 8.78
N ASN A 101 -12.44 -10.00 8.64
CA ASN A 101 -11.94 -11.28 9.16
C ASN A 101 -10.74 -11.76 8.34
N SER A 102 -9.75 -12.36 9.00
CA SER A 102 -8.57 -12.99 8.39
C SER A 102 -7.66 -13.59 9.46
N ILE A 103 -6.69 -14.39 9.01
CA ILE A 103 -5.47 -14.66 9.74
C ILE A 103 -4.50 -13.49 9.52
N TYR A 104 -4.00 -12.92 10.60
CA TYR A 104 -3.05 -11.80 10.61
C TYR A 104 -1.73 -12.21 11.25
N THR A 105 -0.62 -11.72 10.71
CA THR A 105 0.70 -11.85 11.33
C THR A 105 1.56 -10.62 10.98
N VAL A 106 2.71 -10.49 11.63
CA VAL A 106 3.73 -9.49 11.30
C VAL A 106 4.94 -10.23 10.76
N VAL A 107 5.45 -9.75 9.63
CA VAL A 107 6.59 -10.35 8.94
C VAL A 107 7.63 -9.30 8.60
N GLN A 108 8.84 -9.78 8.28
CA GLN A 108 9.94 -8.99 7.73
C GLN A 108 10.49 -9.69 6.50
N ALA A 109 10.75 -8.95 5.44
CA ALA A 109 11.45 -9.44 4.26
C ALA A 109 12.58 -8.47 3.89
N ASP A 110 13.59 -8.96 3.19
CA ASP A 110 14.65 -8.11 2.64
C ASP A 110 14.65 -8.23 1.12
N LYS A 111 14.07 -7.24 0.45
CA LYS A 111 13.95 -7.22 -1.01
C LYS A 111 14.80 -6.11 -1.60
N THR A 112 15.67 -6.51 -2.50
CA THR A 112 16.53 -5.62 -3.30
C THR A 112 16.41 -5.98 -4.77
N PHE A 113 16.74 -5.02 -5.64
CA PHE A 113 16.71 -5.23 -7.08
C PHE A 113 17.99 -4.70 -7.73
N ALA A 114 18.61 -5.51 -8.58
CA ALA A 114 19.91 -5.21 -9.17
C ALA A 114 19.88 -3.94 -10.04
N ASP A 115 18.77 -3.72 -10.75
CA ASP A 115 18.55 -2.58 -11.64
C ASP A 115 18.16 -1.28 -10.92
N LEU A 116 18.11 -1.29 -9.59
CA LEU A 116 17.88 -0.09 -8.78
C LEU A 116 19.14 0.51 -8.20
N SER A 117 20.31 -0.13 -8.34
CA SER A 117 21.57 0.40 -7.77
C SER A 117 21.85 1.83 -8.24
N GLY A 118 21.83 2.79 -7.30
CA GLY A 118 22.05 4.22 -7.59
C GLY A 118 20.84 4.94 -8.18
N HIS A 119 19.70 4.26 -8.31
CA HIS A 119 18.45 4.83 -8.79
C HIS A 119 17.80 5.69 -7.70
N TRP A 120 17.29 6.87 -8.05
CA TRP A 120 16.71 7.83 -7.10
C TRP A 120 15.54 7.26 -6.27
N ALA A 121 14.80 6.30 -6.83
CA ALA A 121 13.66 5.64 -6.19
C ALA A 121 14.02 4.34 -5.46
N GLN A 122 15.29 3.94 -5.41
CA GLN A 122 15.73 2.65 -4.88
C GLN A 122 15.17 2.38 -3.48
N ALA A 123 15.45 3.28 -2.53
CA ALA A 123 15.04 3.11 -1.14
C ALA A 123 13.51 3.02 -0.99
N ASP A 124 12.75 3.83 -1.74
CA ASP A 124 11.29 3.81 -1.71
C ASP A 124 10.74 2.49 -2.25
N ILE A 125 11.27 2.01 -3.39
CA ILE A 125 10.85 0.77 -4.03
C ILE A 125 11.19 -0.44 -3.16
N GLU A 126 12.43 -0.53 -2.68
CA GLU A 126 12.89 -1.65 -1.85
C GLU A 126 12.15 -1.72 -0.51
N GLN A 127 11.77 -0.57 0.06
CA GLN A 127 10.92 -0.52 1.25
C GLN A 127 9.53 -1.10 0.96
N LEU A 128 8.86 -0.66 -0.11
CA LEU A 128 7.53 -1.17 -0.46
C LEU A 128 7.57 -2.65 -0.83
N ALA A 129 8.64 -3.12 -1.48
CA ALA A 129 8.81 -4.52 -1.83
C ALA A 129 9.08 -5.39 -0.61
N SER A 130 9.91 -4.92 0.32
CA SER A 130 10.18 -5.59 1.59
C SER A 130 8.93 -5.70 2.46
N LYS A 131 8.00 -4.73 2.35
CA LYS A 131 6.68 -4.76 2.98
C LYS A 131 5.65 -5.62 2.23
N LEU A 132 6.04 -6.34 1.17
CA LEU A 132 5.18 -7.19 0.33
C LEU A 132 4.06 -6.43 -0.40
N LEU A 133 4.22 -5.12 -0.59
CA LEU A 133 3.22 -4.31 -1.28
C LEU A 133 3.40 -4.35 -2.79
N ILE A 134 4.65 -4.20 -3.25
CA ILE A 134 5.00 -4.21 -4.67
C ILE A 134 5.96 -5.35 -4.99
N ASN A 135 5.94 -5.81 -6.23
CA ASN A 135 6.82 -6.86 -6.72
C ASN A 135 7.65 -6.35 -7.90
N GLY A 136 8.84 -6.93 -8.08
CA GLY A 136 9.62 -6.76 -9.30
C GLY A 136 8.99 -7.49 -10.48
N SER A 137 9.54 -7.26 -11.66
CA SER A 137 9.28 -8.08 -12.86
C SER A 137 9.83 -9.50 -12.71
N THR A 138 10.89 -9.64 -11.90
CA THR A 138 11.48 -10.91 -11.45
C THR A 138 11.83 -10.75 -9.97
N ASP A 139 12.39 -11.80 -9.37
CA ASP A 139 12.88 -11.75 -7.99
C ASP A 139 14.03 -10.75 -7.77
N THR A 140 14.75 -10.36 -8.83
CA THR A 140 15.95 -9.51 -8.74
C THR A 140 15.91 -8.27 -9.63
N THR A 141 14.83 -8.06 -10.40
CA THR A 141 14.70 -6.94 -11.35
C THR A 141 13.35 -6.23 -11.21
N PHE A 142 13.36 -4.90 -11.03
CA PHE A 142 12.15 -4.11 -10.83
C PHE A 142 11.59 -3.44 -12.09
N VAL A 143 12.45 -3.12 -13.06
CA VAL A 143 12.24 -2.31 -14.28
C VAL A 143 11.68 -0.90 -13.99
N PRO A 144 12.43 -0.04 -13.29
CA PRO A 144 11.92 1.25 -12.77
C PRO A 144 11.43 2.22 -13.84
N GLN A 145 12.00 2.17 -15.04
CA GLN A 145 11.72 3.10 -16.15
C GLN A 145 10.56 2.66 -17.05
N ASN A 146 10.07 1.43 -16.90
CA ASN A 146 8.93 0.98 -17.70
C ASN A 146 7.68 1.77 -17.35
N SER A 147 6.86 2.06 -18.37
CA SER A 147 5.56 2.67 -18.15
C SER A 147 4.62 1.74 -17.40
N ILE A 148 3.81 2.31 -16.50
CA ILE A 148 2.78 1.56 -15.76
C ILE A 148 1.42 1.67 -16.45
N THR A 149 0.66 0.57 -16.45
CA THR A 149 -0.71 0.53 -16.98
C THR A 149 -1.74 1.02 -15.96
N ARG A 150 -2.93 1.38 -16.46
CA ARG A 150 -4.09 1.74 -15.64
C ARG A 150 -4.44 0.66 -14.62
N ALA A 151 -4.49 -0.59 -15.05
CA ALA A 151 -4.85 -1.70 -14.17
C ALA A 151 -3.78 -1.98 -13.13
N GLU A 152 -2.49 -1.96 -13.49
CA GLU A 152 -1.42 -2.17 -12.53
C GLU A 152 -1.45 -1.11 -11.44
N PHE A 153 -1.59 0.16 -11.78
CA PHE A 153 -1.64 1.21 -10.76
C PHE A 153 -2.92 1.16 -9.92
N ALA A 154 -4.07 0.85 -10.52
CA ALA A 154 -5.31 0.65 -9.77
C ALA A 154 -5.17 -0.51 -8.76
N ALA A 155 -4.60 -1.65 -9.18
CA ALA A 155 -4.35 -2.80 -8.32
C ALA A 155 -3.41 -2.46 -7.15
N LEU A 156 -2.40 -1.62 -7.38
CA LEU A 156 -1.53 -1.11 -6.33
C LEU A 156 -2.29 -0.26 -5.30
N LEU A 157 -3.16 0.64 -5.74
CA LEU A 157 -3.99 1.44 -4.84
C LEU A 157 -4.96 0.58 -4.02
N VAL A 158 -5.61 -0.40 -4.68
CA VAL A 158 -6.51 -1.36 -4.00
C VAL A 158 -5.75 -2.13 -2.92
N ARG A 159 -4.58 -2.69 -3.25
CA ARG A 159 -3.76 -3.47 -2.30
C ARG A 159 -3.23 -2.60 -1.16
N ALA A 160 -2.73 -1.40 -1.46
CA ALA A 160 -2.16 -0.47 -0.51
C ALA A 160 -3.17 -0.02 0.55
N ALA A 161 -4.41 0.22 0.10
CA ALA A 161 -5.40 0.83 0.95
C ALA A 161 -6.41 -0.18 1.51
N SER A 162 -6.50 -1.38 0.92
CA SER A 162 -7.64 -2.29 1.13
C SER A 162 -9.01 -1.61 0.89
N LEU A 163 -9.04 -0.51 0.11
CA LEU A 163 -10.14 0.45 0.04
C LEU A 163 -11.10 0.27 -1.14
N ILE A 164 -10.93 -0.73 -2.00
CA ILE A 164 -11.70 -0.75 -3.27
C ILE A 164 -12.19 -2.16 -3.59
N GLU A 165 -13.44 -2.42 -3.25
CA GLU A 165 -14.33 -3.21 -4.09
C GLU A 165 -15.07 -2.25 -5.04
N GLY A 166 -15.14 -2.58 -6.33
CA GLY A 166 -15.96 -1.84 -7.29
C GLY A 166 -15.32 -0.57 -7.88
N LEU A 167 -14.41 -0.75 -8.84
CA LEU A 167 -14.21 0.23 -9.90
C LEU A 167 -14.79 -0.37 -11.19
N ASP A 168 -16.10 -0.24 -11.41
CA ASP A 168 -16.61 -0.30 -12.77
C ASP A 168 -17.89 0.51 -12.90
N ASN A 169 -17.88 1.46 -13.85
CA ASN A 169 -19.02 2.18 -14.43
C ASN A 169 -18.60 2.90 -15.73
N GLY A 170 -17.75 2.26 -16.55
CA GLY A 170 -17.30 2.79 -17.84
C GLY A 170 -16.34 1.84 -18.55
N LYS A 171 -15.94 2.14 -19.80
CA LYS A 171 -14.92 1.37 -20.52
C LYS A 171 -13.56 1.53 -19.85
N PHE A 172 -13.31 0.78 -18.78
CA PHE A 172 -11.99 0.68 -18.17
C PHE A 172 -11.04 0.08 -19.20
N GLN A 173 -9.96 0.81 -19.53
CA GLN A 173 -8.94 0.39 -20.49
C GLN A 173 -7.71 -0.13 -19.73
N PRO A 174 -7.75 -1.35 -19.17
CA PRO A 174 -6.79 -1.83 -18.17
C PRO A 174 -5.35 -1.82 -18.66
N ASN A 175 -5.15 -2.13 -19.94
CA ASN A 175 -3.84 -2.39 -20.54
C ASN A 175 -3.17 -1.14 -21.12
N VAL A 176 -3.83 0.03 -21.04
CA VAL A 176 -3.27 1.29 -21.54
C VAL A 176 -2.37 1.91 -20.49
N THR A 177 -1.21 2.43 -20.90
CA THR A 177 -0.30 3.17 -20.03
C THR A 177 -0.87 4.53 -19.66
N ILE A 178 -0.76 4.89 -18.38
CA ILE A 178 -1.26 6.17 -17.88
C ILE A 178 -0.27 7.30 -18.07
N THR A 179 -0.80 8.49 -18.32
CA THR A 179 -0.04 9.72 -18.15
C THR A 179 0.12 10.05 -16.68
N ARG A 180 1.07 10.92 -16.38
CA ARG A 180 1.36 11.36 -15.02
C ARG A 180 0.20 12.15 -14.40
N GLU A 181 -0.52 12.95 -15.19
CA GLU A 181 -1.75 13.60 -14.73
C GLU A 181 -2.86 12.58 -14.41
N GLN A 182 -3.00 11.52 -15.21
CA GLN A 182 -4.00 10.47 -14.97
C GLN A 182 -3.68 9.68 -13.70
N MET A 183 -2.40 9.36 -13.47
CA MET A 183 -1.93 8.74 -12.23
C MET A 183 -2.21 9.65 -11.01
N THR A 184 -1.97 10.95 -11.16
CA THR A 184 -2.26 11.96 -10.12
C THR A 184 -3.74 11.99 -9.75
N VAL A 185 -4.63 11.92 -10.74
CA VAL A 185 -6.07 11.86 -10.49
C VAL A 185 -6.49 10.57 -9.79
N MET A 186 -5.88 9.43 -10.12
CA MET A 186 -6.14 8.17 -9.41
C MET A 186 -5.73 8.26 -7.93
N ILE A 187 -4.60 8.91 -7.63
CA ILE A 187 -4.16 9.17 -6.25
C ILE A 187 -5.13 10.12 -5.53
N ALA A 188 -5.54 11.21 -6.16
CA ALA A 188 -6.47 12.16 -5.56
C ALA A 188 -7.81 11.50 -5.19
N ARG A 189 -8.28 10.54 -6.00
CA ARG A 189 -9.44 9.71 -5.68
C ARG A 189 -9.15 8.77 -4.50
N ALA A 190 -7.99 8.14 -4.46
CA ALA A 190 -7.59 7.28 -3.34
C ALA A 190 -7.52 8.03 -2.00
N ILE A 191 -7.10 9.31 -2.00
CA ILE A 191 -7.16 10.19 -0.82
C ILE A 191 -8.58 10.32 -0.28
N GLN A 192 -9.55 10.59 -1.16
CA GLN A 192 -10.95 10.75 -0.79
C GLN A 192 -11.53 9.44 -0.25
N LEU A 193 -11.19 8.31 -0.86
CA LEU A 193 -11.58 6.98 -0.40
C LEU A 193 -10.99 6.64 0.97
N ALA A 194 -9.80 7.16 1.29
CA ALA A 194 -9.19 7.01 2.61
C ALA A 194 -9.82 7.91 3.68
N CYS A 195 -10.98 8.52 3.40
CA CYS A 195 -11.67 9.52 4.22
C CYS A 195 -10.77 10.71 4.61
N LYS A 196 -9.71 10.97 3.83
CA LYS A 196 -8.85 12.13 3.98
C LYS A 196 -9.33 13.23 3.01
N LYS A 197 -9.16 14.48 3.41
CA LYS A 197 -9.35 15.64 2.52
C LYS A 197 -7.98 16.20 2.15
N SER A 198 -7.86 16.72 0.94
CA SER A 198 -6.68 17.47 0.49
C SER A 198 -7.07 18.89 0.10
N ASP A 199 -6.16 19.83 0.32
CA ASP A 199 -6.29 21.22 -0.10
C ASP A 199 -6.11 21.33 -1.62
N THR A 200 -7.10 21.86 -2.32
CA THR A 200 -7.11 21.98 -3.79
C THR A 200 -6.69 23.37 -4.28
N ASP A 201 -6.14 24.24 -3.42
CA ASP A 201 -5.58 25.52 -3.85
C ASP A 201 -4.50 25.32 -4.93
N THR A 202 -4.77 25.87 -6.12
CA THR A 202 -3.95 25.71 -7.32
C THR A 202 -2.72 26.61 -7.34
N LYS A 203 -2.51 27.51 -6.37
CA LYS A 203 -1.38 28.46 -6.37
C LYS A 203 -0.02 27.79 -6.53
N LYS A 204 0.19 26.63 -5.89
CA LYS A 204 1.47 25.90 -6.00
C LYS A 204 1.71 25.34 -7.40
N LEU A 205 0.67 25.15 -8.22
CA LEU A 205 0.84 24.71 -9.61
C LEU A 205 1.53 25.79 -10.45
N ALA A 206 1.37 27.07 -10.12
CA ALA A 206 2.00 28.16 -10.86
C ALA A 206 3.54 28.17 -10.75
N ALA A 207 4.14 27.37 -9.85
CA ALA A 207 5.58 27.19 -9.78
C ALA A 207 6.13 26.35 -10.95
N PHE A 208 5.27 25.60 -11.66
CA PHE A 208 5.67 24.79 -12.81
C PHE A 208 5.45 25.54 -14.12
N ASP A 209 6.49 25.57 -14.95
CA ASP A 209 6.51 26.23 -16.26
C ASP A 209 5.51 25.61 -17.24
N ASP A 210 5.23 24.31 -17.08
CA ASP A 210 4.29 23.52 -17.88
C ASP A 210 2.92 23.34 -17.21
N SER A 211 2.61 24.13 -16.17
CA SER A 211 1.32 24.06 -15.47
C SER A 211 0.10 24.33 -16.35
N SER A 212 0.29 25.05 -17.47
CA SER A 212 -0.75 25.27 -18.48
C SER A 212 -1.09 24.00 -19.28
N ALA A 213 -0.18 23.03 -19.35
CA ALA A 213 -0.41 21.73 -19.99
C ALA A 213 -1.21 20.77 -19.10
N ILE A 214 -1.38 21.07 -17.80
CA ILE A 214 -2.26 20.29 -16.93
C ILE A 214 -3.70 20.51 -17.41
N SER A 215 -4.35 19.43 -17.83
CA SER A 215 -5.72 19.48 -18.29
C SER A 215 -6.66 20.08 -17.24
N ALA A 216 -7.65 20.86 -17.66
CA ALA A 216 -8.58 21.52 -16.74
C ALA A 216 -9.26 20.55 -15.76
N TRP A 217 -9.62 19.35 -16.23
CA TRP A 217 -10.24 18.29 -15.41
C TRP A 217 -9.29 17.69 -14.35
N ALA A 218 -7.98 17.87 -14.48
CA ALA A 218 -6.96 17.33 -13.59
C ALA A 218 -6.41 18.38 -12.61
N LYS A 219 -6.73 19.67 -12.76
CA LYS A 219 -6.11 20.76 -11.97
C LYS A 219 -6.35 20.62 -10.47
N ASP A 220 -7.59 20.40 -10.05
CA ASP A 220 -7.92 20.27 -8.62
C ASP A 220 -7.27 19.03 -8.01
N ALA A 221 -7.27 17.92 -8.75
CA ALA A 221 -6.61 16.69 -8.34
C ALA A 221 -5.08 16.86 -8.23
N ALA A 222 -4.48 17.55 -9.20
CA ALA A 222 -3.05 17.86 -9.20
C ALA A 222 -2.68 18.77 -8.03
N ALA A 223 -3.46 19.84 -7.78
CA ALA A 223 -3.28 20.71 -6.64
C ALA A 223 -3.42 19.94 -5.32
N GLY A 224 -4.49 19.15 -5.16
CA GLY A 224 -4.72 18.29 -4.01
C GLY A 224 -3.56 17.36 -3.69
N ALA A 225 -3.09 16.61 -4.70
CA ALA A 225 -2.00 15.65 -4.52
C ALA A 225 -0.64 16.33 -4.32
N LEU A 226 -0.42 17.51 -4.92
CA LEU A 226 0.78 18.32 -4.73
C LEU A 226 0.83 18.94 -3.33
N ASN A 227 -0.28 19.51 -2.88
CA ASN A 227 -0.40 20.13 -1.56
C ASN A 227 -0.26 19.09 -0.43
N ALA A 228 -0.75 17.87 -0.67
CA ALA A 228 -0.52 16.71 0.20
C ALA A 228 0.93 16.18 0.18
N GLY A 229 1.79 16.70 -0.70
CA GLY A 229 3.18 16.25 -0.87
C GLY A 229 3.33 14.87 -1.50
N ILE A 230 2.24 14.31 -2.04
CA ILE A 230 2.22 12.97 -2.65
C ILE A 230 2.83 13.05 -4.06
N VAL A 231 2.36 14.01 -4.85
CA VAL A 231 2.93 14.33 -6.15
C VAL A 231 3.90 15.50 -6.00
N LYS A 232 5.05 15.41 -6.65
CA LYS A 232 6.05 16.48 -6.78
C LYS A 232 6.45 16.59 -8.23
N GLY A 233 6.88 17.75 -8.72
CA GLY A 233 7.38 17.88 -10.09
C GLY A 233 8.50 16.89 -10.43
N THR A 234 8.69 16.59 -11.72
CA THR A 234 9.85 15.84 -12.21
C THR A 234 11.14 16.67 -12.05
N THR A 235 10.99 17.99 -12.01
CA THR A 235 11.98 18.97 -11.54
C THR A 235 11.28 20.00 -10.66
N ASP A 236 12.03 20.95 -10.10
CA ASP A 236 11.45 22.07 -9.33
C ASP A 236 10.53 22.97 -10.17
N ARG A 237 10.66 22.94 -11.51
CA ARG A 237 9.89 23.78 -12.44
C ARG A 237 9.08 23.02 -13.48
N THR A 238 9.08 21.69 -13.45
CA THR A 238 8.39 20.87 -14.45
C THR A 238 7.50 19.82 -13.78
N PHE A 239 6.21 19.80 -14.14
CA PHE A 239 5.23 18.83 -13.64
C PHE A 239 5.15 17.58 -14.53
N SER A 240 5.36 17.73 -15.84
CA SER A 240 5.26 16.72 -16.90
C SER A 240 3.89 16.02 -16.97
N PRO A 241 2.76 16.73 -17.17
CA PRO A 241 1.43 16.12 -17.09
C PRO A 241 1.17 15.03 -18.13
N ASP A 242 1.61 15.25 -19.37
CA ASP A 242 1.36 14.35 -20.51
C ASP A 242 2.35 13.19 -20.62
N SER A 243 3.44 13.20 -19.85
CA SER A 243 4.45 12.14 -19.90
C SER A 243 3.86 10.82 -19.39
N LYS A 244 4.34 9.71 -19.95
CA LYS A 244 3.99 8.38 -19.45
C LYS A 244 4.57 8.18 -18.06
N ALA A 245 3.71 7.78 -17.13
CA ALA A 245 4.13 7.49 -15.76
C ALA A 245 4.97 6.22 -15.71
N THR A 246 6.10 6.28 -15.00
CA THR A 246 6.98 5.13 -14.80
C THR A 246 6.60 4.31 -13.56
N ARG A 247 7.04 3.05 -13.51
CA ARG A 247 6.89 2.19 -12.32
C ARG A 247 7.55 2.79 -11.08
N ALA A 248 8.69 3.47 -11.24
CA ALA A 248 9.36 4.15 -10.14
C ALA A 248 8.54 5.32 -9.59
N GLU A 249 8.00 6.18 -10.45
CA GLU A 249 7.12 7.27 -10.02
C GLU A 249 5.87 6.75 -9.30
N ALA A 250 5.26 5.70 -9.85
CA ALA A 250 4.10 5.06 -9.24
C ALA A 250 4.39 4.54 -7.83
N ALA A 251 5.53 3.84 -7.63
CA ALA A 251 5.94 3.33 -6.32
C ALA A 251 6.18 4.46 -5.31
N VAL A 252 6.89 5.51 -5.71
CA VAL A 252 7.20 6.65 -4.84
C VAL A 252 5.93 7.40 -4.45
N MET A 253 5.03 7.65 -5.41
CA MET A 253 3.76 8.31 -5.11
C MET A 253 2.87 7.43 -4.23
N LEU A 254 2.84 6.12 -4.44
CA LEU A 254 2.11 5.17 -3.60
C LEU A 254 2.62 5.19 -2.16
N LYS A 255 3.94 5.18 -1.95
CA LYS A 255 4.56 5.31 -0.62
C LYS A 255 4.10 6.59 0.07
N ARG A 256 4.20 7.74 -0.62
CA ARG A 256 3.81 9.03 -0.05
C ARG A 256 2.31 9.09 0.27
N PHE A 257 1.47 8.52 -0.59
CA PHE A 257 0.04 8.37 -0.30
C PHE A 257 -0.20 7.54 0.97
N LEU A 258 0.47 6.40 1.13
CA LEU A 258 0.34 5.56 2.32
C LEU A 258 0.77 6.28 3.60
N VAL A 259 1.84 7.07 3.55
CA VAL A 259 2.27 7.89 4.68
C VAL A 259 1.22 8.98 4.98
N PHE A 260 0.75 9.69 3.96
CA PHE A 260 -0.29 10.72 4.10
C PHE A 260 -1.61 10.16 4.66
N ALA A 261 -1.98 8.94 4.26
CA ALA A 261 -3.16 8.25 4.74
C ALA A 261 -3.01 7.62 6.14
N GLU A 262 -1.81 7.70 6.75
CA GLU A 262 -1.46 7.00 8.00
C GLU A 262 -1.68 5.47 7.92
N PHE A 263 -1.38 4.92 6.74
CA PHE A 263 -1.36 3.48 6.47
C PHE A 263 0.05 2.90 6.58
N MET A 264 1.05 3.77 6.69
CA MET A 264 2.46 3.46 6.92
C MET A 264 3.14 4.64 7.63
N ASN A 265 4.13 4.37 8.46
CA ASN A 265 5.01 5.35 9.10
C ASN A 265 6.46 4.86 9.20
#